data_AF-A0A8T4ZS27-F1
#
_entry.id   AF-A0A8T4ZS27-F1
#
_cell.length_a   1.000
_cell.length_b   1.000
_cell.length_c   1.000
_cell.angle_alpha   90.00
_cell.angle_beta   90.00
_cell.angle_gamma   90.00
#
_symmetry.space_group_name_H-M   'P 1'
#
loop_
_entity.id
_entity.type
_entity.pdbx_description
1 polymer ?
#
loop_
_entity_poly.entity_id
_entity_poly.type
_entity_poly.pdbx_seq_one_letter_code
_entity_poly.pdbx_strand_id
1 'polypeptide(L)'
;MRKIEITTMADLPEKVESIRVSLERIYGAKLNVEFSALPVRSLCPTEEFLEKDKLALILMKILNEGYRVPIITVRKGGSYYILDGHHRSYILLKMMEEKTESYIVRFPEEVSYRAPPKRPLEDLPILDVAPIDDSILKAWSQIITLLKYYEAIYGTQFYLKIEVAPISDVVPTQPQVGGKQVSSINKILVPIVCLKHHEKYYILDGHARALKAKQMGLSRIRSVVLTPIMDVEYGIIRTVNAVGLRSLDDISIVE
;
A
#
# COMPACT_ATOMS: atom_id res chain seq x y z
N MET A 1 0.73 -8.95 -20.82
CA MET A 1 0.33 -8.55 -19.46
C MET A 1 0.58 -9.72 -18.51
N ARG A 2 1.44 -9.53 -17.49
CA ARG A 2 1.69 -10.52 -16.43
C ARG A 2 0.38 -10.78 -15.66
N LYS A 3 0.00 -12.05 -15.47
CA LYS A 3 -1.13 -12.40 -14.61
C LYS A 3 -0.65 -12.32 -13.16
N ILE A 4 -1.12 -11.31 -12.42
CA ILE A 4 -0.84 -11.17 -10.99
C ILE A 4 -1.87 -12.00 -10.24
N GLU A 5 -1.41 -13.05 -9.56
CA GLU A 5 -2.28 -13.91 -8.76
C GLU A 5 -2.31 -13.43 -7.31
N ILE A 6 -3.52 -13.36 -6.76
CA ILE A 6 -3.80 -13.02 -5.38
C ILE A 6 -4.70 -14.10 -4.78
N THR A 7 -4.48 -14.43 -3.52
CA THR A 7 -5.28 -15.43 -2.81
C THR A 7 -6.69 -14.86 -2.56
N THR A 8 -7.74 -15.57 -2.94
CA THR A 8 -9.11 -15.19 -2.58
C THR A 8 -9.59 -15.92 -1.32
N MET A 9 -10.75 -15.55 -0.76
CA MET A 9 -11.36 -16.32 0.33
C MET A 9 -11.70 -17.76 -0.08
N ALA A 10 -12.06 -17.97 -1.35
CA ALA A 10 -12.41 -19.29 -1.86
C ALA A 10 -11.18 -20.21 -1.98
N ASP A 11 -10.03 -19.66 -2.36
CA ASP A 11 -8.78 -20.42 -2.53
C ASP A 11 -8.07 -20.71 -1.20
N LEU A 12 -8.40 -19.95 -0.15
CA LEU A 12 -7.66 -19.94 1.10
C LEU A 12 -7.63 -21.30 1.82
N PRO A 13 -8.74 -22.07 1.93
CA PRO A 13 -8.70 -23.39 2.56
C PRO A 13 -7.72 -24.36 1.87
N GLU A 14 -7.75 -24.41 0.53
CA GLU A 14 -6.85 -25.23 -0.25
C GLU A 14 -5.39 -24.78 -0.10
N LYS A 15 -5.15 -23.46 -0.08
CA LYS A 15 -3.82 -22.89 0.13
C LYS A 15 -3.23 -23.25 1.49
N VAL A 16 -4.02 -23.14 2.56
CA VAL A 16 -3.61 -23.52 3.93
C VAL A 16 -3.25 -25.01 3.97
N GLU A 17 -4.09 -25.86 3.40
CA GLU A 17 -3.87 -27.31 3.39
C GLU A 17 -2.63 -27.69 2.58
N SER A 18 -2.46 -27.09 1.40
CA SER A 18 -1.29 -27.29 0.53
C SER A 18 0.02 -26.92 1.24
N ILE A 19 0.05 -25.79 1.95
CA ILE A 19 1.20 -25.36 2.75
C ILE A 19 1.45 -26.33 3.91
N ARG A 20 0.38 -26.72 4.63
CA ARG A 20 0.46 -27.67 5.75
C ARG A 20 1.09 -28.98 5.29
N VAL A 21 0.52 -29.63 4.27
CA VAL A 21 1.01 -30.90 3.71
C VAL A 21 2.45 -30.79 3.21
N SER A 22 2.79 -29.68 2.56
CA SER A 22 4.16 -29.45 2.08
C SER A 22 5.16 -29.38 3.25
N LEU A 23 4.82 -28.66 4.32
CA LEU A 23 5.66 -28.59 5.51
C LEU A 23 5.70 -29.93 6.27
N GLU A 24 4.59 -30.68 6.37
CA GLU A 24 4.59 -32.02 6.97
C GLU A 24 5.59 -32.95 6.26
N ARG A 25 5.64 -32.88 4.93
CA ARG A 25 6.58 -33.68 4.12
C ARG A 25 8.03 -33.24 4.33
N ILE A 26 8.31 -31.94 4.37
CA ILE A 26 9.67 -31.41 4.54
C ILE A 26 10.24 -31.73 5.92
N TYR A 27 9.39 -31.67 6.95
CA TYR A 27 9.82 -31.77 8.35
C TYR A 27 9.51 -33.13 8.99
N GLY A 28 8.81 -34.03 8.29
CA GLY A 28 8.50 -35.37 8.77
C GLY A 28 7.61 -35.39 10.01
N ALA A 29 6.77 -34.37 10.18
CA ALA A 29 5.97 -34.15 11.39
C ALA A 29 4.54 -33.76 11.05
N LYS A 30 3.59 -34.17 11.89
CA LYS A 30 2.20 -33.72 11.77
C LYS A 30 2.04 -32.29 12.29
N LEU A 31 1.38 -31.45 11.50
CA LEU A 31 1.23 -30.03 11.79
C LEU A 31 -0.24 -29.69 12.03
N ASN A 32 -0.47 -28.82 13.01
CA ASN A 32 -1.78 -28.28 13.33
C ASN A 32 -1.92 -26.87 12.76
N VAL A 33 -3.16 -26.46 12.49
CA VAL A 33 -3.49 -25.10 12.05
C VAL A 33 -4.46 -24.47 13.03
N GLU A 34 -4.16 -23.26 13.47
CA GLU A 34 -5.01 -22.45 14.34
C GLU A 34 -5.36 -21.14 13.63
N PHE A 35 -6.56 -20.60 13.84
CA PHE A 35 -6.91 -19.27 13.38
C PHE A 35 -6.81 -18.24 14.52
N SER A 36 -6.11 -17.13 14.28
CA SER A 36 -5.97 -16.05 15.27
C SER A 36 -5.67 -14.70 14.63
N ALA A 37 -5.90 -13.61 15.35
CA ALA A 37 -5.53 -12.27 14.94
C ALA A 37 -4.15 -11.90 15.48
N LEU A 38 -3.21 -11.59 14.60
CA LEU A 38 -1.81 -11.32 14.93
C LEU A 38 -1.45 -9.84 14.80
N PRO A 39 -0.60 -9.27 15.68
CA PRO A 39 -0.14 -7.90 15.52
C PRO A 39 0.69 -7.73 14.24
N VAL A 40 0.28 -6.85 13.33
CA VAL A 40 0.92 -6.72 12.00
C VAL A 40 2.39 -6.35 12.13
N ARG A 41 2.72 -5.45 13.06
CA ARG A 41 4.10 -5.00 13.36
C ARG A 41 5.02 -6.11 13.87
N SER A 42 4.47 -7.23 14.34
CA SER A 42 5.25 -8.36 14.88
C SER A 42 5.57 -9.44 13.84
N LEU A 43 4.97 -9.34 12.65
CA LEU A 43 5.15 -10.30 11.59
C LEU A 43 6.57 -10.23 11.02
N CYS A 44 7.12 -11.39 10.70
CA CYS A 44 8.45 -11.55 10.12
C CYS A 44 8.28 -12.08 8.69
N PRO A 45 8.88 -11.45 7.66
CA PRO A 45 8.74 -11.95 6.31
C PRO A 45 9.65 -13.15 6.08
N THR A 46 9.21 -14.06 5.23
CA THR A 46 10.05 -15.17 4.72
C THR A 46 10.52 -14.96 3.28
N GLU A 47 9.92 -14.01 2.57
CA GLU A 47 10.33 -13.61 1.21
C GLU A 47 11.50 -12.60 1.28
N GLU A 48 12.25 -12.50 0.17
CA GLU A 48 13.36 -11.57 0.03
C GLU A 48 12.97 -10.16 -0.43
N PHE A 49 11.84 -10.03 -1.10
CA PHE A 49 11.38 -8.76 -1.67
C PHE A 49 9.87 -8.78 -1.92
N LEU A 50 9.31 -7.60 -2.18
CA LEU A 50 7.93 -7.41 -2.59
C LEU A 50 7.86 -6.93 -4.04
N GLU A 51 7.06 -7.61 -4.85
CA GLU A 51 6.74 -7.19 -6.21
C GLU A 51 5.86 -5.93 -6.23
N LYS A 52 6.33 -4.87 -6.90
CA LYS A 52 5.66 -3.56 -6.92
C LYS A 52 4.26 -3.59 -7.57
N ASP A 53 4.12 -4.33 -8.65
CA ASP A 53 2.85 -4.51 -9.37
C ASP A 53 1.81 -5.22 -8.50
N LYS A 54 2.20 -6.27 -7.77
CA LYS A 54 1.36 -6.97 -6.81
C LYS A 54 1.02 -6.09 -5.62
N LEU A 55 1.96 -5.29 -5.10
CA LEU A 55 1.65 -4.31 -4.04
C LEU A 55 0.59 -3.30 -4.50
N ALA A 56 0.73 -2.77 -5.71
CA ALA A 56 -0.24 -1.83 -6.29
C ALA A 56 -1.64 -2.47 -6.39
N LEU A 57 -1.71 -3.72 -6.86
CA LEU A 57 -2.98 -4.46 -6.98
C LEU A 57 -3.61 -4.71 -5.61
N ILE A 58 -2.81 -5.12 -4.63
CA ILE A 58 -3.27 -5.38 -3.27
C ILE A 58 -3.76 -4.10 -2.61
N LEU A 59 -3.03 -2.99 -2.73
CA LEU A 59 -3.47 -1.68 -2.23
C LEU A 59 -4.81 -1.27 -2.86
N MET A 60 -4.93 -1.36 -4.18
CA MET A 60 -6.17 -1.06 -4.89
C MET A 60 -7.34 -1.89 -4.35
N LYS A 61 -7.16 -3.21 -4.23
CA LYS A 61 -8.21 -4.12 -3.77
C LYS A 61 -8.60 -3.91 -2.31
N ILE A 62 -7.62 -3.64 -1.44
CA ILE A 62 -7.90 -3.30 -0.04
C ILE A 62 -8.78 -2.04 0.01
N LEU A 63 -8.41 -1.00 -0.73
CA LEU A 63 -9.08 0.31 -0.64
C LEU A 63 -10.40 0.41 -1.42
N ASN A 64 -10.59 -0.38 -2.48
CA ASN A 64 -11.79 -0.30 -3.31
C ASN A 64 -12.77 -1.45 -3.06
N GLU A 65 -12.28 -2.63 -2.68
CA GLU A 65 -13.08 -3.85 -2.57
C GLU A 65 -13.12 -4.41 -1.14
N GLY A 66 -12.43 -3.78 -0.18
CA GLY A 66 -12.35 -4.29 1.19
C GLY A 66 -11.65 -5.64 1.28
N TYR A 67 -10.68 -5.89 0.40
CA TYR A 67 -9.96 -7.17 0.35
C TYR A 67 -9.18 -7.43 1.66
N ARG A 68 -9.69 -8.36 2.48
CA ARG A 68 -9.16 -8.72 3.81
C ARG A 68 -9.00 -10.23 3.98
N VAL A 69 -8.49 -10.92 2.97
CA VAL A 69 -8.23 -12.36 3.07
C VAL A 69 -7.18 -12.60 4.16
N PRO A 70 -7.37 -13.57 5.09
CA PRO A 70 -6.39 -13.90 6.11
C PRO A 70 -5.03 -14.34 5.53
N ILE A 71 -3.97 -14.06 6.28
CA ILE A 71 -2.61 -14.49 5.93
C ILE A 71 -2.31 -15.89 6.48
N ILE A 72 -1.23 -16.51 6.04
CA ILE A 72 -0.78 -17.81 6.56
C ILE A 72 0.57 -17.59 7.21
N THR A 73 0.73 -18.01 8.46
CA THR A 73 1.97 -17.83 9.23
C THR A 73 2.42 -19.14 9.87
N VAL A 74 3.67 -19.17 10.32
CA VAL A 74 4.21 -20.22 11.19
C VAL A 74 4.79 -19.58 12.44
N ARG A 75 4.56 -20.21 13.59
CA ARG A 75 5.11 -19.75 14.87
C ARG A 75 6.49 -20.37 15.12
N LYS A 76 7.50 -19.54 15.41
CA LYS A 76 8.84 -19.99 15.80
C LYS A 76 9.46 -19.01 16.80
N GLY A 77 9.91 -19.52 17.95
CA GLY A 77 10.63 -18.73 18.96
C GLY A 77 9.85 -17.49 19.42
N GLY A 78 8.54 -17.63 19.61
CA GLY A 78 7.64 -16.52 20.00
C GLY A 78 7.34 -15.51 18.88
N SER A 79 7.91 -15.66 17.68
CA SER A 79 7.67 -14.80 16.52
C SER A 79 6.80 -15.51 15.48
N TYR A 80 6.11 -14.73 14.63
CA TYR A 80 5.24 -15.21 13.57
C TYR A 80 5.86 -14.89 12.21
N TYR A 81 6.16 -15.93 11.44
CA TYR A 81 6.76 -15.80 10.11
C TYR A 81 5.69 -15.99 9.04
N ILE A 82 5.59 -15.05 8.10
CA ILE A 82 4.59 -15.09 7.04
C ILE A 82 4.98 -16.17 6.04
N LEU A 83 4.11 -17.15 5.79
CA LEU A 83 4.25 -18.15 4.73
C LEU A 83 3.51 -17.71 3.46
N ASP A 84 2.39 -17.01 3.61
CA ASP A 84 1.63 -16.40 2.51
C ASP A 84 0.99 -15.10 2.99
N GLY A 85 1.04 -14.06 2.16
CA GLY A 85 0.41 -12.76 2.42
C GLY A 85 1.37 -11.64 2.82
N HIS A 86 2.62 -11.67 2.37
CA HIS A 86 3.63 -10.64 2.64
C HIS A 86 3.22 -9.27 2.11
N HIS A 87 2.77 -9.17 0.85
CA HIS A 87 2.26 -7.92 0.25
C HIS A 87 1.08 -7.34 1.03
N ARG A 88 0.13 -8.20 1.44
CA ARG A 88 -1.03 -7.80 2.24
C ARG A 88 -0.58 -7.23 3.57
N SER A 89 0.22 -7.99 4.30
CA SER A 89 0.77 -7.60 5.60
C SER A 89 1.55 -6.29 5.51
N TYR A 90 2.32 -6.07 4.43
CA TYR A 90 3.04 -4.83 4.20
C TYR A 90 2.10 -3.64 4.00
N ILE A 91 1.05 -3.78 3.18
CA ILE A 91 0.07 -2.70 3.00
C ILE A 91 -0.69 -2.42 4.30
N LEU A 92 -1.09 -3.46 5.05
CA LEU A 92 -1.72 -3.30 6.38
C LEU A 92 -0.81 -2.54 7.34
N LEU A 93 0.48 -2.88 7.35
CA LEU A 93 1.49 -2.17 8.14
C LEU A 93 1.59 -0.70 7.75
N LYS A 94 1.63 -0.42 6.44
CA LYS A 94 1.64 0.96 5.92
C LYS A 94 0.34 1.69 6.16
N MET A 95 -0.77 1.01 6.40
CA MET A 95 -2.04 1.62 6.82
C MET A 95 -2.20 1.73 8.35
N MET A 96 -1.15 1.39 9.12
CA MET A 96 -1.15 1.36 10.59
C MET A 96 -2.21 0.43 11.20
N GLU A 97 -2.58 -0.64 10.50
CA GLU A 97 -3.49 -1.65 11.03
C GLU A 97 -2.82 -2.39 12.19
N GLU A 98 -3.54 -2.50 13.31
CA GLU A 98 -2.97 -3.13 14.52
C GLU A 98 -2.80 -4.63 14.33
N LYS A 99 -3.83 -5.29 13.76
CA LYS A 99 -3.91 -6.74 13.66
C LYS A 99 -4.34 -7.19 12.27
N THR A 100 -3.97 -8.42 11.93
CA THR A 100 -4.46 -9.13 10.75
C THR A 100 -4.82 -10.57 11.12
N GLU A 101 -5.84 -11.11 10.47
CA GLU A 101 -6.27 -12.49 10.64
C GLU A 101 -5.25 -13.45 10.02
N SER A 102 -4.94 -14.54 10.72
CA SER A 102 -3.96 -15.51 10.26
C SER A 102 -4.36 -16.95 10.59
N TYR A 103 -4.13 -17.84 9.61
CA TYR A 103 -3.96 -19.27 9.84
C TYR A 103 -2.50 -19.54 10.24
N ILE A 104 -2.31 -19.99 11.48
CA ILE A 104 -1.01 -20.25 12.11
C ILE A 104 -0.73 -21.74 12.04
N VAL A 105 0.27 -22.12 11.26
CA VAL A 105 0.83 -23.47 11.23
C VAL A 105 1.69 -23.67 12.46
N ARG A 106 1.38 -24.69 13.26
CA ARG A 106 2.09 -25.06 14.49
C ARG A 106 2.80 -26.39 14.32
N PHE A 107 4.07 -26.36 14.68
CA PHE A 107 4.92 -27.54 14.79
C PHE A 107 4.77 -28.18 16.17
N PRO A 108 4.93 -29.51 16.28
CA PRO A 108 5.03 -30.19 17.57
C PRO A 108 6.35 -29.81 18.28
N GLU A 109 6.47 -30.07 19.59
CA GLU A 109 7.57 -29.54 20.41
C GLU A 109 8.96 -30.03 19.97
N GLU A 110 9.02 -31.24 19.42
CA GLU A 110 10.23 -31.94 19.01
C GLU A 110 10.78 -31.43 17.67
N VAL A 111 9.96 -30.71 16.90
CA VAL A 111 10.29 -30.27 15.54
C VAL A 111 10.17 -28.77 15.42
N SER A 112 11.18 -28.16 14.82
CA SER A 112 11.23 -26.71 14.68
C SER A 112 11.26 -26.28 13.23
N TYR A 113 10.43 -25.30 12.89
CA TYR A 113 10.55 -24.56 11.64
C TYR A 113 11.95 -23.91 11.51
N ARG A 114 12.59 -24.10 10.35
CA ARG A 114 13.83 -23.42 9.97
C ARG A 114 13.49 -22.05 9.41
N ALA A 115 13.42 -21.05 10.28
CA ALA A 115 13.09 -19.69 9.92
C ALA A 115 14.29 -18.92 9.34
N PRO A 116 14.07 -18.01 8.39
CA PRO A 116 15.10 -17.05 8.00
C PRO A 116 15.44 -16.08 9.16
N PRO A 117 16.53 -15.31 9.04
CA PRO A 117 16.86 -14.26 10.01
C PRO A 117 15.66 -13.33 10.26
N LYS A 118 15.41 -13.04 11.54
CA LYS A 118 14.33 -12.15 11.92
C LYS A 118 14.63 -10.74 11.41
N ARG A 119 13.72 -10.20 10.59
CA ARG A 119 13.70 -8.79 10.16
C ARG A 119 12.27 -8.27 10.12
N PRO A 120 12.06 -6.96 10.30
CA PRO A 120 10.73 -6.36 10.16
C PRO A 120 10.26 -6.37 8.70
N LEU A 121 8.93 -6.26 8.51
CA LEU A 121 8.34 -6.18 7.16
C LEU A 121 8.76 -4.92 6.39
N GLU A 122 9.07 -3.83 7.08
CA GLU A 122 9.43 -2.55 6.47
C GLU A 122 10.79 -2.60 5.74
N ASP A 123 11.64 -3.56 6.12
CA ASP A 123 12.96 -3.76 5.52
C ASP A 123 12.89 -4.51 4.18
N LEU A 124 11.71 -5.01 3.78
CA LEU A 124 11.58 -5.70 2.49
C LEU A 124 11.78 -4.71 1.33
N PRO A 125 12.77 -4.97 0.44
CA PRO A 125 12.91 -4.19 -0.77
C PRO A 125 11.69 -4.39 -1.67
N ILE A 126 11.30 -3.33 -2.37
CA ILE A 126 10.22 -3.37 -3.36
C ILE A 126 10.86 -3.35 -4.74
N LEU A 127 10.61 -4.38 -5.54
CA LEU A 127 11.23 -4.57 -6.85
C LEU A 127 10.23 -4.45 -7.99
N ASP A 128 10.70 -3.84 -9.07
CA ASP A 128 10.07 -3.87 -10.38
C ASP A 128 10.40 -5.19 -11.07
N VAL A 129 9.41 -6.08 -11.16
CA VAL A 129 9.56 -7.42 -11.73
C VAL A 129 8.97 -7.54 -13.15
N ALA A 130 8.12 -6.60 -13.54
CA ALA A 130 7.53 -6.51 -14.88
C ALA A 130 7.01 -5.08 -15.14
N PRO A 131 6.92 -4.65 -16.41
CA PRO A 131 6.20 -3.44 -16.76
C PRO A 131 4.72 -3.51 -16.38
N ILE A 132 4.16 -2.38 -15.94
CA ILE A 132 2.73 -2.22 -15.66
C ILE A 132 2.09 -1.51 -16.85
N ASP A 133 1.39 -2.28 -17.69
CA ASP A 133 0.73 -1.77 -18.90
C ASP A 133 -0.61 -1.08 -18.58
N ASP A 134 -1.31 -1.55 -17.54
CA ASP A 134 -2.59 -0.99 -17.12
C ASP A 134 -2.41 0.38 -16.43
N SER A 135 -3.05 1.41 -16.97
CA SER A 135 -2.86 2.80 -16.50
C SER A 135 -3.42 3.04 -15.09
N ILE A 136 -4.47 2.32 -14.69
CA ILE A 136 -5.07 2.42 -13.36
C ILE A 136 -4.09 1.82 -12.35
N LEU A 137 -3.62 0.60 -12.60
CA LEU A 137 -2.65 -0.09 -11.76
C LEU A 137 -1.32 0.67 -11.70
N LYS A 138 -0.91 1.31 -12.81
CA LYS A 138 0.27 2.19 -12.84
C LYS A 138 0.10 3.37 -11.88
N ALA A 139 -1.06 4.02 -11.87
CA ALA A 139 -1.34 5.10 -10.93
C ALA A 139 -1.36 4.60 -9.46
N TRP A 140 -1.88 3.40 -9.19
CA TRP A 140 -1.77 2.75 -7.88
C TRP A 140 -0.32 2.47 -7.48
N SER A 141 0.52 2.02 -8.41
CA SER A 141 1.95 1.79 -8.17
C SER A 141 2.69 3.08 -7.86
N GLN A 142 2.25 4.21 -8.42
CA GLN A 142 2.84 5.52 -8.16
C GLN A 142 2.66 5.95 -6.70
N ILE A 143 1.57 5.53 -6.04
CA ILE A 143 1.37 5.76 -4.60
C ILE A 143 2.49 5.09 -3.79
N ILE A 144 2.85 3.85 -4.14
CA ILE A 144 3.94 3.10 -3.50
C ILE A 144 5.29 3.76 -3.77
N THR A 145 5.53 4.20 -5.01
CA THR A 145 6.74 4.93 -5.39
C THR A 145 6.89 6.22 -4.57
N LEU A 146 5.82 7.02 -4.46
CA LEU A 146 5.83 8.26 -3.69
C LEU A 146 6.05 7.99 -2.20
N LEU A 147 5.40 6.96 -1.65
CA LEU A 147 5.62 6.53 -0.27
C LEU A 147 7.12 6.29 0.00
N LYS A 148 7.77 5.44 -0.81
CA LYS A 148 9.20 5.12 -0.64
C LYS A 148 10.11 6.32 -0.90
N TYR A 149 9.78 7.16 -1.87
CA TYR A 149 10.51 8.39 -2.17
C TYR A 149 10.52 9.35 -0.98
N TYR A 150 9.36 9.56 -0.34
CA TYR A 150 9.25 10.40 0.84
C TYR A 150 9.97 9.79 2.05
N GLU A 151 9.89 8.48 2.25
CA GLU A 151 10.67 7.80 3.30
C GLU A 151 12.18 8.01 3.13
N ALA A 152 12.68 7.89 1.90
CA ALA A 152 14.10 8.09 1.60
C ALA A 152 14.56 9.54 1.82
N ILE A 153 13.76 10.52 1.42
CA ILE A 153 14.12 11.95 1.56
C ILE A 153 14.15 12.40 3.01
N TYR A 154 13.17 11.97 3.81
CA TYR A 154 13.03 12.46 5.18
C TYR A 154 13.67 11.52 6.21
N GLY A 155 14.20 10.37 5.79
CA GLY A 155 14.85 9.41 6.70
C GLY A 155 13.91 8.86 7.78
N THR A 156 12.61 8.81 7.50
CA THR A 156 11.56 8.41 8.45
C THR A 156 10.50 7.58 7.75
N GLN A 157 9.80 6.71 8.49
CA GLN A 157 8.72 5.90 7.93
C GLN A 157 7.50 6.77 7.63
N PHE A 158 6.81 6.45 6.52
CA PHE A 158 5.54 7.05 6.18
C PHE A 158 4.45 5.98 6.18
N TYR A 159 3.22 6.44 6.42
CA TYR A 159 2.02 5.64 6.42
C TYR A 159 0.98 6.22 5.46
N LEU A 160 0.09 5.37 5.00
CA LEU A 160 -1.01 5.65 4.10
C LEU A 160 -2.27 5.90 4.91
N LYS A 161 -2.69 7.16 5.00
CA LYS A 161 -3.96 7.51 5.63
C LYS A 161 -4.99 7.82 4.56
N ILE A 162 -6.14 7.16 4.63
CA ILE A 162 -7.21 7.37 3.67
C ILE A 162 -8.12 8.48 4.18
N GLU A 163 -8.17 9.58 3.43
CA GLU A 163 -9.01 10.72 3.76
C GLU A 163 -9.85 11.11 2.54
N VAL A 164 -10.96 11.80 2.80
CA VAL A 164 -11.75 12.43 1.75
C VAL A 164 -11.49 13.93 1.84
N ALA A 165 -10.64 14.46 0.97
CA ALA A 165 -10.25 15.86 0.95
C ALA A 165 -11.38 16.74 0.37
N PRO A 166 -11.77 17.84 1.03
CA PRO A 166 -12.58 18.88 0.40
C PRO A 166 -11.82 19.48 -0.78
N ILE A 167 -12.47 19.63 -1.94
CA ILE A 167 -11.84 20.19 -3.15
C ILE A 167 -11.32 21.62 -2.92
N SER A 168 -11.97 22.40 -2.05
CA SER A 168 -11.54 23.75 -1.62
C SER A 168 -10.22 23.78 -0.85
N ASP A 169 -9.80 22.63 -0.30
CA ASP A 169 -8.59 22.50 0.50
C ASP A 169 -7.45 21.79 -0.22
N VAL A 170 -7.68 21.38 -1.47
CA VAL A 170 -6.67 20.78 -2.33
C VAL A 170 -5.79 21.87 -2.94
N VAL A 171 -4.49 21.79 -2.67
CA VAL A 171 -3.47 22.72 -3.15
C VAL A 171 -2.59 22.00 -4.18
N PRO A 172 -2.46 22.54 -5.41
CA PRO A 172 -1.60 21.95 -6.41
C PRO A 172 -0.14 22.25 -6.12
N THR A 173 0.73 21.28 -6.43
CA THR A 173 2.19 21.44 -6.32
C THR A 173 2.89 21.73 -7.64
N GLN A 174 2.14 21.72 -8.74
CA GLN A 174 2.62 22.09 -10.07
C GLN A 174 1.65 23.14 -10.67
N PRO A 175 2.16 24.14 -11.41
CA PRO A 175 1.34 25.24 -11.93
C PRO A 175 0.59 24.87 -13.21
N GLN A 176 0.94 23.76 -13.87
CA GLN A 176 0.41 23.41 -15.19
C GLN A 176 -0.01 21.94 -15.26
N VAL A 177 -1.07 21.67 -16.00
CA VAL A 177 -1.56 20.31 -16.30
C VAL A 177 -1.97 20.24 -17.77
N GLY A 178 -1.62 19.16 -18.46
CA GLY A 178 -2.01 18.96 -19.86
C GLY A 178 -3.52 18.76 -20.03
N GLY A 179 -4.15 19.46 -20.97
CA GLY A 179 -5.58 19.44 -21.23
C GLY A 179 -6.08 18.05 -21.64
N LYS A 180 -5.30 17.33 -22.44
CA LYS A 180 -5.59 15.92 -22.78
C LYS A 180 -5.62 15.00 -21.56
N GLN A 181 -4.80 15.27 -20.55
CA GLN A 181 -4.79 14.48 -19.31
C GLN A 181 -6.06 14.70 -18.50
N VAL A 182 -6.59 15.92 -18.48
CA VAL A 182 -7.85 16.23 -17.78
C VAL A 182 -9.05 15.70 -18.56
N SER A 183 -9.10 15.94 -19.87
CA SER A 183 -10.26 15.60 -20.71
C SER A 183 -10.46 14.09 -20.85
N SER A 184 -9.39 13.29 -20.86
CA SER A 184 -9.46 11.82 -20.93
C SER A 184 -10.03 11.15 -19.67
N ILE A 185 -10.14 11.87 -18.55
CA ILE A 185 -10.69 11.34 -17.30
C ILE A 185 -12.21 11.41 -17.36
N ASN A 186 -12.86 10.26 -17.58
CA ASN A 186 -14.31 10.13 -17.52
C ASN A 186 -14.82 9.82 -16.10
N LYS A 187 -14.02 9.10 -15.32
CA LYS A 187 -14.32 8.70 -13.93
C LYS A 187 -13.04 8.75 -13.10
N ILE A 188 -13.17 9.12 -11.84
CA ILE A 188 -12.06 9.16 -10.89
C ILE A 188 -12.00 7.83 -10.16
N LEU A 189 -11.15 6.93 -10.66
CA LEU A 189 -11.03 5.55 -10.14
C LEU A 189 -9.89 5.40 -9.13
N VAL A 190 -8.90 6.30 -9.19
CA VAL A 190 -7.70 6.29 -8.35
C VAL A 190 -7.73 7.55 -7.49
N PRO A 191 -7.50 7.44 -6.16
CA PRO A 191 -7.40 8.61 -5.31
C PRO A 191 -6.26 9.54 -5.75
N ILE A 192 -6.30 10.79 -5.32
CA ILE A 192 -5.11 11.64 -5.36
C ILE A 192 -4.14 11.19 -4.26
N VAL A 193 -2.85 11.42 -4.46
CA VAL A 193 -1.85 11.27 -3.39
C VAL A 193 -1.48 12.67 -2.92
N CYS A 194 -1.44 12.89 -1.62
CA CYS A 194 -1.12 14.21 -1.07
C CYS A 194 -0.38 14.14 0.26
N LEU A 195 0.16 15.29 0.66
CA LEU A 195 0.58 15.56 2.03
C LEU A 195 -0.48 16.43 2.69
N LYS A 196 -0.72 16.20 3.97
CA LYS A 196 -1.56 17.08 4.77
C LYS A 196 -0.69 17.95 5.65
N HIS A 197 -0.94 19.24 5.62
CA HIS A 197 -0.31 20.21 6.51
C HIS A 197 -1.36 21.25 6.90
N HIS A 198 -1.65 21.34 8.20
CA HIS A 198 -2.85 22.00 8.71
C HIS A 198 -4.12 21.44 8.01
N GLU A 199 -5.00 22.31 7.56
CA GLU A 199 -6.25 21.95 6.88
C GLU A 199 -6.09 21.77 5.35
N LYS A 200 -4.86 21.83 4.82
CA LYS A 200 -4.61 21.79 3.37
C LYS A 200 -3.99 20.48 2.90
N TYR A 201 -4.38 20.06 1.70
CA TYR A 201 -3.96 18.82 1.03
C TYR A 201 -3.12 19.15 -0.21
N TYR A 202 -1.80 19.00 -0.09
CA TYR A 202 -0.84 19.33 -1.15
C TYR A 202 -0.65 18.12 -2.07
N ILE A 203 -1.09 18.24 -3.33
CA ILE A 203 -1.10 17.11 -4.28
C ILE A 203 0.33 16.67 -4.62
N LEU A 204 0.65 15.40 -4.43
CA LEU A 204 1.89 14.79 -4.93
C LEU A 204 1.67 14.10 -6.28
N ASP A 205 0.51 13.48 -6.46
CA ASP A 205 0.06 12.90 -7.72
C ASP A 205 -1.45 13.04 -7.88
N GLY A 206 -1.88 13.23 -9.13
CA GLY A 206 -3.30 13.29 -9.49
C GLY A 206 -3.86 14.70 -9.67
N HIS A 207 -3.05 15.69 -10.06
CA HIS A 207 -3.52 17.06 -10.34
C HIS A 207 -4.62 17.08 -11.41
N ALA A 208 -4.47 16.31 -12.49
CA ALA A 208 -5.52 16.17 -13.51
C ALA A 208 -6.82 15.57 -12.94
N ARG A 209 -6.72 14.61 -12.01
CA ARG A 209 -7.87 14.01 -11.33
C ARG A 209 -8.56 15.00 -10.40
N ALA A 210 -7.80 15.81 -9.66
CA ALA A 210 -8.32 16.86 -8.80
C ALA A 210 -9.03 17.96 -9.61
N LEU A 211 -8.42 18.41 -10.71
CA LEU A 211 -9.05 19.36 -11.63
C LEU A 211 -10.33 18.80 -12.24
N LYS A 212 -10.31 17.55 -12.70
CA LYS A 212 -11.50 16.91 -13.26
C LYS A 212 -12.60 16.79 -12.21
N ALA A 213 -12.29 16.44 -10.96
CA ALA A 213 -13.26 16.40 -9.87
C ALA A 213 -13.96 17.75 -9.69
N LYS A 214 -13.19 18.83 -9.70
CA LYS A 214 -13.70 20.20 -9.63
C LYS A 214 -14.60 20.54 -10.82
N GLN A 215 -14.17 20.22 -12.05
CA GLN A 215 -14.97 20.43 -13.26
C GLN A 215 -16.28 19.64 -13.26
N MET A 216 -16.31 18.47 -12.62
CA MET A 216 -17.51 17.66 -12.42
C MET A 216 -18.40 18.17 -11.28
N GLY A 217 -18.05 19.29 -10.63
CA GLY A 217 -18.83 19.86 -9.53
C GLY A 217 -18.74 19.07 -8.22
N LEU A 218 -17.74 18.19 -8.06
CA LEU A 218 -17.54 17.46 -6.82
C LEU A 218 -17.03 18.40 -5.72
N SER A 219 -17.60 18.30 -4.52
CA SER A 219 -17.12 19.03 -3.34
C SER A 219 -15.97 18.31 -2.62
N ARG A 220 -15.78 17.02 -2.91
CA ARG A 220 -14.86 16.13 -2.20
C ARG A 220 -14.18 15.15 -3.15
N ILE A 221 -12.95 14.74 -2.81
CA ILE A 221 -12.18 13.74 -3.55
C ILE A 221 -11.49 12.75 -2.62
N ARG A 222 -11.45 11.47 -3.00
CA ARG A 222 -10.71 10.45 -2.26
C ARG A 222 -9.21 10.73 -2.36
N SER A 223 -8.53 10.64 -1.23
CA SER A 223 -7.11 10.92 -1.12
C SER A 223 -6.38 9.85 -0.29
N VAL A 224 -5.14 9.56 -0.70
CA VAL A 224 -4.15 8.86 0.10
C VAL A 224 -3.18 9.91 0.62
N VAL A 225 -3.28 10.21 1.91
CA VAL A 225 -2.41 11.14 2.61
C VAL A 225 -1.18 10.38 3.11
N LEU A 226 0.00 10.77 2.63
CA LEU A 226 1.26 10.25 3.17
C LEU A 226 1.54 10.97 4.50
N THR A 227 1.61 10.20 5.58
CA THR A 227 1.79 10.72 6.95
C THR A 227 3.06 10.15 7.56
N PRO A 228 4.05 10.97 7.93
CA PRO A 228 5.28 10.48 8.55
C PRO A 228 5.02 10.04 10.00
N ILE A 229 5.84 9.14 10.52
CA ILE A 229 5.79 8.74 11.93
C ILE A 229 6.30 9.85 12.87
N MET A 230 7.23 10.67 12.38
CA MET A 230 7.77 11.84 13.09
C MET A 230 7.40 13.08 12.30
N ASP A 231 7.13 14.19 12.97
CA ASP A 231 6.86 15.45 12.28
C ASP A 231 8.05 15.85 11.40
N VAL A 232 7.76 16.21 10.15
CA VAL A 232 8.75 16.70 9.19
C VAL A 232 8.27 17.98 8.55
N GLU A 233 9.20 18.86 8.23
CA GLU A 233 8.89 20.05 7.46
C GLU A 233 8.95 19.75 5.96
N TYR A 234 7.79 19.78 5.30
CA TYR A 234 7.72 19.43 3.89
C TYR A 234 8.33 20.50 2.99
N GLY A 235 9.48 20.21 2.37
CA GLY A 235 10.14 21.12 1.45
C GLY A 235 9.25 21.57 0.27
N ILE A 236 8.37 20.69 -0.20
CA ILE A 236 7.43 20.99 -1.30
C ILE A 236 6.45 22.12 -0.97
N ILE A 237 6.10 22.31 0.31
CA ILE A 237 5.19 23.39 0.74
C ILE A 237 5.87 24.75 0.59
N ARG A 238 7.17 24.83 0.89
CA ARG A 238 7.97 26.05 0.66
C ARG A 238 7.98 26.42 -0.83
N THR A 239 8.17 25.42 -1.70
CA THR A 239 8.13 25.62 -3.17
C THR A 239 6.76 26.10 -3.64
N VAL A 240 5.67 25.48 -3.16
CA VAL A 240 4.29 25.88 -3.47
C VAL A 240 4.02 27.34 -3.11
N ASN A 241 4.43 27.75 -1.91
CA ASN A 241 4.26 29.12 -1.45
C ASN A 241 5.07 30.12 -2.28
N ALA A 242 6.29 29.77 -2.70
CA ALA A 242 7.14 30.62 -3.54
C ALA A 242 6.57 30.83 -4.94
N VAL A 243 5.90 29.81 -5.51
CA VAL A 243 5.21 29.89 -6.81
C VAL A 243 3.84 30.56 -6.70
N GLY A 244 3.30 30.70 -5.48
CA GLY A 244 2.02 31.37 -5.23
C GLY A 244 0.79 30.49 -5.44
N LEU A 245 0.95 29.15 -5.48
CA LEU A 245 -0.16 28.22 -5.64
C LEU A 245 -0.92 28.04 -4.32
N ARG A 246 -2.24 28.28 -4.34
CA ARG A 246 -3.12 28.26 -3.16
C ARG A 246 -4.35 27.38 -3.34
N SER A 247 -4.80 27.19 -4.57
CA SER A 247 -5.96 26.35 -4.88
C SER A 247 -5.86 25.78 -6.29
N LEU A 248 -6.77 24.85 -6.62
CA LEU A 248 -6.86 24.31 -7.98
C LEU A 248 -7.14 25.36 -9.06
N ASP A 249 -7.63 26.56 -8.71
CA ASP A 249 -7.80 27.67 -9.67
C ASP A 249 -6.49 28.25 -10.18
N ASP A 250 -5.39 28.02 -9.46
CA ASP A 250 -4.07 28.52 -9.85
C ASP A 250 -3.37 27.62 -10.90
N ILE A 251 -3.99 26.50 -11.28
CA ILE A 251 -3.45 25.64 -12.34
C ILE A 251 -3.87 26.16 -13.72
N SER A 252 -2.89 26.35 -14.59
CA SER A 252 -3.11 26.56 -16.02
C SER A 252 -3.22 25.23 -16.77
N ILE A 253 -4.28 25.08 -17.58
CA ILE A 253 -4.42 23.93 -18.48
C ILE A 253 -3.71 24.26 -19.80
N VAL A 254 -2.70 23.48 -20.15
CA VAL A 254 -1.90 23.64 -21.38
C VAL A 254 -2.23 22.54 -22.40
N GLU A 255 -2.16 22.82 -23.70
CA GLU A 255 -2.53 21.84 -24.75
C GLU A 255 -1.63 20.61 -24.85
#